data_AF-A0A2G5X809-F1
#
_entry.id   AF-A0A2G5X809-F1
#
_cell.length_a   1.000
_cell.length_b   1.000
_cell.length_c   1.000
_cell.angle_alpha   90.00
_cell.angle_beta   90.00
_cell.angle_gamma   90.00
#
_symmetry.space_group_name_H-M   'P 1'
#
loop_
_entity.id
_entity.type
_entity.pdbx_description
1 polymer ?
#
loop_
_entity_poly.entity_id
_entity_poly.type
_entity_poly.pdbx_seq_one_letter_code
_entity_poly.pdbx_strand_id
1 'polypeptide(L)'
;MAEYKVTYTAEGKVKHELTYKGLTFDYTMVPHSLGKTSDKKSFDSQMFERMPYEDSEVLEAVGDLDFADEDVIEEVISFLSERE
;
A
#
# COMPACT_ATOMS: atom_id res chain seq x y z
N MET A 1 10.63 -8.09 -7.50
CA MET A 1 9.33 -8.72 -7.24
C MET A 1 8.59 -7.79 -6.31
N ALA A 2 7.28 -7.59 -6.51
CA ALA A 2 6.51 -6.73 -5.63
C ALA A 2 6.42 -7.39 -4.24
N GLU A 3 6.52 -6.59 -3.18
CA GLU A 3 6.43 -7.07 -1.80
C GLU A 3 5.51 -6.15 -1.00
N TYR A 4 4.62 -6.74 -0.22
CA TYR A 4 3.77 -6.02 0.70
C TYR A 4 3.96 -6.52 2.12
N LYS A 5 4.06 -5.57 3.06
CA LYS A 5 4.32 -5.86 4.45
C LYS A 5 3.44 -5.01 5.34
N VAL A 6 2.74 -5.67 6.25
CA VAL A 6 1.99 -5.04 7.34
C VAL A 6 2.69 -5.30 8.66
N THR A 7 3.03 -4.24 9.39
CA THR A 7 3.67 -4.32 10.71
C THR A 7 2.75 -3.75 11.77
N TYR A 8 2.38 -4.58 12.74
CA TYR A 8 1.61 -4.18 13.91
C TYR A 8 2.55 -3.75 15.04
N THR A 9 2.38 -2.53 15.55
CA THR A 9 3.17 -2.01 16.66
C THR A 9 2.44 -2.15 17.99
N ALA A 10 3.18 -2.24 19.09
CA ALA A 10 2.63 -2.35 20.45
C ALA A 10 1.73 -1.16 20.86
N GLU A 11 1.86 -0.01 20.17
CA GLU A 11 1.06 1.20 20.40
C GLU A 11 -0.25 1.22 19.58
N GLY A 12 -0.62 0.11 18.92
CA GLY A 12 -1.82 0.02 18.09
C GLY A 12 -1.71 0.70 16.72
N LYS A 13 -0.50 1.15 16.35
CA LYS A 13 -0.21 1.65 15.00
C LYS A 13 -0.02 0.49 14.04
N VAL A 14 -0.51 0.65 12.81
CA VAL A 14 -0.38 -0.35 11.75
C VAL A 14 0.39 0.30 10.61
N LYS A 15 1.60 -0.22 10.31
CA LYS A 15 2.43 0.28 9.21
C LYS A 15 2.23 -0.62 7.99
N HIS A 16 1.94 -0.02 6.85
CA HIS A 16 1.82 -0.65 5.56
C HIS A 16 3.00 -0.22 4.70
N GLU A 17 3.68 -1.18 4.08
CA GLU A 17 4.84 -0.96 3.21
C GLU A 17 4.66 -1.77 1.92
N LEU A 18 4.63 -1.09 0.77
CA LEU A 18 4.60 -1.68 -0.56
C LEU A 18 5.91 -1.37 -1.27
N THR A 19 6.59 -2.39 -1.77
CA THR A 19 7.74 -2.25 -2.67
C THR A 19 7.33 -2.68 -4.08
N TYR A 20 7.49 -1.79 -5.05
CA TYR A 20 7.18 -2.02 -6.46
C TYR A 20 8.19 -1.28 -7.35
N LYS A 21 8.75 -1.98 -8.36
CA LYS A 21 9.77 -1.42 -9.28
C LYS A 21 10.96 -0.73 -8.57
N GLY A 22 11.40 -1.30 -7.45
CA GLY A 22 12.50 -0.77 -6.64
C GLY A 22 12.17 0.51 -5.84
N LEU A 23 10.91 0.95 -5.85
CA LEU A 23 10.43 2.04 -5.01
C LEU A 23 9.62 1.49 -3.85
N THR A 24 9.84 2.05 -2.66
CA THR A 24 9.02 1.76 -1.48
C THR A 24 8.05 2.91 -1.25
N PHE A 25 6.79 2.53 -1.03
CA PHE A 25 5.68 3.36 -0.61
C PHE A 25 5.26 2.89 0.77
N ASP A 26 4.97 3.81 1.68
CA ASP A 26 4.62 3.43 3.05
C ASP A 26 3.66 4.42 3.70
N TYR A 27 2.81 3.91 4.58
CA TYR A 27 2.02 4.74 5.49
C TYR A 27 1.77 4.00 6.79
N THR A 28 1.48 4.76 7.84
CA THR A 28 1.15 4.25 9.17
C THR A 28 -0.22 4.75 9.58
N MET A 29 -1.13 3.84 9.88
CA MET A 29 -2.38 4.17 10.55
C MET A 29 -2.09 4.45 12.03
N VAL A 30 -2.31 5.69 12.43
CA VAL A 30 -2.13 6.16 13.81
C VAL A 30 -3.51 6.30 14.48
N PRO A 31 -3.70 5.77 15.70
CA PRO A 31 -4.93 5.97 16.44
C PRO A 31 -5.10 7.45 16.85
N HIS A 32 -6.32 7.97 16.73
CA HIS A 32 -6.73 9.30 17.20
C HIS A 32 -8.13 9.25 17.84
N SER A 33 -8.59 10.36 18.42
CA SER A 33 -9.84 10.45 19.18
C SER A 33 -11.12 9.97 18.49
N LEU A 34 -11.18 9.94 17.14
CA LEU A 34 -12.36 9.50 16.38
C LEU A 34 -12.10 8.23 15.54
N GLY A 35 -10.99 7.52 15.75
CA GLY A 35 -10.67 6.30 14.98
C GLY A 35 -9.18 6.19 14.66
N LYS A 36 -8.83 5.84 13.41
CA LYS A 36 -7.45 5.84 12.92
C LYS A 36 -7.32 6.78 11.72
N THR A 37 -6.19 7.46 11.63
CA THR A 37 -5.85 8.33 10.50
C THR A 37 -4.45 7.98 10.04
N SER A 38 -4.24 7.98 8.72
CA SER A 38 -2.92 7.75 8.15
C SER A 38 -1.99 8.94 8.41
N ASP A 39 -0.72 8.67 8.70
CA ASP A 39 0.35 9.68 8.83
C ASP A 39 0.82 10.22 7.47
N LYS A 40 0.53 9.49 6.38
CA LYS A 40 0.92 9.77 4.99
C LYS A 40 -0.27 9.56 4.05
N LYS A 41 -0.08 9.93 2.77
CA LYS A 41 -1.04 9.64 1.70
C LYS A 41 -1.18 8.12 1.49
N SER A 42 -2.30 7.69 0.93
CA SER A 42 -2.52 6.31 0.46
C SER A 42 -1.54 5.92 -0.65
N PHE A 43 -1.40 4.62 -0.92
CA PHE A 43 -0.40 4.14 -1.86
C PHE A 43 -0.61 4.66 -3.29
N ASP A 44 -1.85 4.66 -3.78
CA ASP A 44 -2.24 5.19 -5.09
C ASP A 44 -1.78 6.65 -5.26
N SER A 45 -2.01 7.48 -4.25
CA SER A 45 -1.60 8.88 -4.23
C SER A 45 -0.07 9.04 -4.22
N GLN A 46 0.64 8.22 -3.44
CA GLN A 46 2.10 8.23 -3.44
C GLN A 46 2.68 7.73 -4.78
N MET A 47 2.04 6.74 -5.39
CA MET A 47 2.45 6.16 -6.67
C MET A 47 2.22 7.15 -7.81
N PHE A 48 1.07 7.81 -7.86
CA PHE A 48 0.79 8.84 -8.85
C PHE A 48 1.81 10.00 -8.81
N GLU A 49 2.27 10.40 -7.63
CA GLU A 49 3.29 11.44 -7.48
C GLU A 49 4.68 11.02 -7.97
N ARG A 50 5.05 9.75 -7.80
CA ARG A 50 6.39 9.24 -8.16
C ARG A 50 6.43 8.59 -9.54
N MET A 51 5.28 8.15 -10.04
CA MET A 51 5.08 7.37 -11.26
C MET A 51 3.80 7.84 -11.97
N PRO A 52 3.74 9.09 -12.45
CA PRO A 52 2.51 9.68 -13.00
C PRO A 52 2.01 9.05 -14.31
N TYR A 53 2.79 8.15 -14.91
CA TYR A 53 2.47 7.43 -16.14
C TYR A 53 2.32 5.92 -15.91
N GLU A 54 2.23 5.48 -14.65
CA GLU A 54 1.95 4.08 -14.35
C GLU A 54 0.55 3.71 -14.82
N ASP A 55 0.39 2.43 -15.14
CA ASP A 55 -0.87 1.90 -15.66
C ASP A 55 -2.03 2.11 -14.67
N SER A 56 -3.21 2.45 -15.18
CA SER A 56 -4.38 2.71 -14.33
C SER A 56 -4.84 1.46 -13.56
N GLU A 57 -4.69 0.26 -14.14
CA GLU A 57 -4.98 -1.00 -13.45
C GLU A 57 -4.01 -1.23 -12.28
N VAL A 58 -2.74 -0.81 -12.44
CA VAL A 58 -1.76 -0.83 -11.35
C VAL A 58 -2.15 0.14 -10.23
N LEU A 59 -2.58 1.35 -10.56
CA LEU A 59 -3.04 2.33 -9.56
C LEU A 59 -4.30 1.84 -8.82
N GLU A 60 -5.22 1.20 -9.52
CA GLU A 60 -6.43 0.61 -8.92
C GLU A 60 -6.07 -0.54 -7.98
N ALA A 61 -5.28 -1.52 -8.45
CA ALA A 61 -4.85 -2.66 -7.64
C ALA A 61 -4.08 -2.23 -6.37
N VAL A 62 -3.26 -1.18 -6.48
CA VAL A 62 -2.54 -0.61 -5.33
C VAL A 62 -3.48 0.07 -4.33
N GLY A 63 -4.57 0.68 -4.81
CA GLY A 63 -5.61 1.25 -3.95
C GLY A 63 -6.39 0.19 -3.17
N ASP A 64 -6.58 -1.00 -3.73
CA ASP A 64 -7.28 -2.10 -3.05
C ASP A 64 -6.53 -2.60 -1.80
N LEU A 65 -5.20 -2.48 -1.77
CA LEU A 65 -4.37 -2.88 -0.63
C LEU A 65 -4.71 -2.15 0.69
N ASP A 66 -5.31 -0.96 0.62
CA ASP A 66 -5.67 -0.16 1.79
C ASP A 66 -6.77 -0.84 2.64
N PHE A 67 -7.58 -1.70 2.03
CA PHE A 67 -8.72 -2.39 2.66
C PHE A 67 -8.76 -3.91 2.40
N ALA A 68 -7.75 -4.44 1.72
CA ALA A 68 -7.67 -5.84 1.32
C ALA A 68 -7.52 -6.81 2.51
N ASP A 69 -8.09 -8.00 2.35
CA ASP A 69 -7.76 -9.18 3.14
C ASP A 69 -6.58 -9.96 2.53
N GLU A 70 -6.20 -11.09 3.15
CA GLU A 70 -5.04 -11.88 2.74
C GLU A 70 -5.15 -12.39 1.29
N ASP A 71 -6.33 -12.83 0.86
CA ASP A 71 -6.54 -13.35 -0.49
C ASP A 71 -6.39 -12.24 -1.54
N VAL A 72 -6.96 -11.06 -1.26
CA VAL A 72 -6.84 -9.89 -2.14
C VAL A 72 -5.40 -9.39 -2.18
N ILE A 73 -4.70 -9.38 -1.04
CA ILE A 73 -3.28 -9.00 -0.98
C ILE A 73 -2.44 -9.92 -1.87
N GLU A 74 -2.63 -11.23 -1.79
CA GLU A 74 -1.88 -12.19 -2.61
C GLU A 74 -2.15 -11.98 -4.11
N GLU A 75 -3.41 -11.77 -4.49
CA GLU A 75 -3.80 -11.50 -5.88
C GLU A 75 -3.13 -10.23 -6.41
N VAL A 76 -3.21 -9.13 -5.66
CA VAL A 76 -2.59 -7.85 -6.04
C VAL A 76 -1.07 -8.00 -6.15
N ILE A 77 -0.42 -8.69 -5.22
CA ILE A 77 1.04 -8.84 -5.24
C ILE A 77 1.51 -9.72 -6.40
N SER A 78 0.74 -10.76 -6.73
CA SER A 78 0.96 -11.54 -7.95
C SER A 78 0.83 -10.67 -9.20
N PHE A 79 -0.27 -9.91 -9.31
CA PHE A 79 -0.54 -9.01 -10.43
C PHE A 79 0.55 -7.94 -10.63
N LEU A 80 1.02 -7.34 -9.53
CA LEU A 80 2.10 -6.33 -9.56
C LEU A 80 3.45 -6.95 -9.91
N SER A 81 3.72 -8.17 -9.43
CA SER A 81 4.99 -8.86 -9.71
C SER A 81 5.13 -9.27 -11.18
N GLU A 82 4.03 -9.55 -11.88
CA GLU A 82 4.04 -9.78 -13.33
C GLU A 82 4.34 -8.53 -14.16
N ARG A 83 4.27 -7.34 -13.54
CA ARG A 83 4.39 -6.02 -14.17
C ARG A 83 5.62 -5.22 -13.70
N GLU A 84 6.55 -5.88 -12.99
CA GLU A 84 7.82 -5.29 -12.59
C GLU A 84 8.87 -5.33 -13.72
#